data_AF-A0A8S0V6B7-F1
#
_entry.id   AF-A0A8S0V6B7-F1
#
_cell.length_a   1.000
_cell.length_b   1.000
_cell.length_c   1.000
_cell.angle_alpha   90.00
_cell.angle_beta   90.00
_cell.angle_gamma   90.00
#
_symmetry.space_group_name_H-M   'P 1'
#
loop_
_entity.id
_entity.type
_entity.pdbx_description
1 polymer ?
#
loop_
_entity_poly.entity_id
_entity_poly.type
_entity_poly.pdbx_seq_one_letter_code
_entity_poly.pdbx_strand_id
1 'polypeptide(L)'
;MKRNHFTLLDAAHRILVQEMDNAGNEHLQPVNRSQWRQRSKENPNEFGKYNRQSHSVTDLKAKGIHFKPSSYCLKNIKFESYTFYGQLQLPVWIFTAISKLFFIHMLAYEASPGSDTDFSVTCYVNFLKSFIVKSEDVKELREKKIIFSTLDSDEQVVEVIKEIHTFGLDNDYIFHDVRMKIEEHCCSNAKTWIAELIHTYFRNQWTFIALLAGVFLLCLTILQTYYTMNP
;
A
#
# COMPACT_ATOMS: atom_id res chain seq x y z
N MET A 1 32.53 -2.89 -26.92
CA MET A 1 32.00 -4.08 -26.21
C MET A 1 31.21 -3.65 -24.95
N LYS A 2 30.15 -2.84 -25.10
CA LYS A 2 29.29 -2.31 -23.99
C LYS A 2 27.79 -2.51 -24.22
N ARG A 3 27.39 -3.13 -25.34
CA ARG A 3 26.01 -3.15 -25.84
C ARG A 3 25.13 -4.24 -25.19
N ASN A 4 25.72 -5.28 -24.61
CA ASN A 4 24.98 -6.46 -24.13
C ASN A 4 24.35 -6.32 -22.73
N HIS A 5 24.89 -5.45 -21.87
CA HIS A 5 24.36 -5.28 -20.51
C HIS A 5 23.06 -4.46 -20.50
N PHE A 6 22.99 -3.42 -21.35
CA PHE A 6 21.78 -2.60 -21.48
C PHE A 6 20.63 -3.38 -22.10
N THR A 7 20.89 -4.32 -23.03
CA THR A 7 19.82 -5.12 -23.66
C THR A 7 19.16 -6.10 -22.70
N LEU A 8 19.90 -6.69 -21.76
CA LEU A 8 19.33 -7.60 -20.76
C LEU A 8 18.47 -6.84 -19.75
N LEU A 9 18.97 -5.69 -19.30
CA LEU A 9 18.26 -4.85 -18.32
C LEU A 9 17.02 -4.21 -18.94
N ASP A 10 17.09 -3.80 -20.22
CA ASP A 10 15.93 -3.36 -20.99
C ASP A 10 14.89 -4.47 -21.15
N ALA A 11 15.31 -5.69 -21.51
CA ALA A 11 14.39 -6.82 -21.63
C ALA A 11 13.73 -7.17 -20.28
N ALA A 12 14.50 -7.19 -19.19
CA ALA A 12 13.97 -7.45 -17.85
C ALA A 12 13.05 -6.32 -17.37
N HIS A 13 13.36 -5.06 -17.66
CA HIS A 13 12.49 -3.91 -17.36
C HIS A 13 11.17 -4.04 -18.11
N ARG A 14 11.20 -4.37 -19.41
CA ARG A 14 10.00 -4.62 -20.22
C ARG A 14 9.15 -5.75 -19.64
N ILE A 15 9.73 -6.87 -19.24
CA ILE A 15 8.97 -8.00 -18.64
C ILE A 15 8.26 -7.58 -17.33
N LEU A 16 8.89 -6.73 -16.52
CA LEU A 16 8.30 -6.27 -15.27
C LEU A 16 7.23 -5.19 -15.44
N VAL A 17 7.35 -4.40 -16.49
CA VAL A 17 6.55 -3.18 -16.71
C VAL A 17 5.46 -3.37 -17.77
N GLN A 18 5.65 -4.29 -18.71
CA GLN A 18 4.66 -4.68 -19.71
C GLN A 18 4.15 -6.09 -19.39
N GLU A 19 2.85 -6.17 -19.12
CA GLU A 19 2.15 -7.45 -19.18
C GLU A 19 2.27 -7.97 -20.63
N MET A 20 2.63 -9.24 -20.85
CA MET A 20 2.43 -9.86 -22.17
C MET A 20 0.93 -10.01 -22.38
N ASP A 21 0.30 -8.97 -22.94
CA ASP A 21 -1.13 -8.88 -23.15
C ASP A 21 -1.65 -10.05 -24.01
N ASN A 22 -2.31 -10.99 -23.35
CA ASN A 22 -3.27 -11.94 -23.94
C ASN A 22 -4.66 -11.73 -23.33
N ALA A 23 -5.08 -10.48 -23.11
CA ALA A 23 -6.48 -10.13 -22.90
C ALA A 23 -6.61 -8.61 -22.97
N GLY A 24 -7.09 -8.10 -24.10
CA GLY A 24 -7.53 -6.72 -24.18
C GLY A 24 -8.67 -6.49 -23.19
N ASN A 25 -8.45 -5.66 -22.18
CA ASN A 25 -9.50 -4.81 -21.61
C ASN A 25 -8.96 -3.66 -20.74
N GLU A 26 -9.51 -2.50 -21.05
CA GLU A 26 -9.55 -1.21 -20.32
C GLU A 26 -8.22 -0.62 -19.81
N HIS A 27 -7.66 0.18 -20.71
CA HIS A 27 -6.52 1.06 -20.54
C HIS A 27 -6.91 2.26 -19.65
N LEU A 28 -6.56 2.23 -18.36
CA LEU A 28 -6.27 3.48 -17.66
C LEU A 28 -5.05 4.08 -18.37
N GLN A 29 -5.21 5.28 -18.96
CA GLN A 29 -4.13 5.91 -19.69
C GLN A 29 -2.98 6.24 -18.72
N PRO A 30 -1.74 5.85 -19.02
CA PRO A 30 -0.61 6.15 -18.16
C PRO A 30 -0.42 7.66 -18.12
N VAL A 31 -0.53 8.25 -16.93
CA VAL A 31 -0.39 9.69 -16.77
C VAL A 31 1.05 10.08 -17.10
N ASN A 32 1.25 10.98 -18.06
CA ASN A 32 2.59 11.35 -18.54
C ASN A 32 3.36 12.17 -17.50
N ARG A 33 4.66 11.89 -17.32
CA ARG A 33 5.60 12.59 -16.43
C ARG A 33 5.54 14.12 -16.58
N SER A 34 5.41 14.63 -17.80
CA SER A 34 5.35 16.08 -18.07
C SER A 34 4.06 16.70 -17.55
N GLN A 35 2.91 16.07 -17.84
CA GLN A 35 1.60 16.44 -17.31
C GLN A 35 1.58 16.40 -15.79
N TRP A 36 2.22 15.39 -15.20
CA TRP A 36 2.35 15.24 -13.76
C TRP A 36 3.14 16.35 -13.08
N ARG A 37 4.29 16.74 -13.65
CA ARG A 37 5.07 17.88 -13.16
C ARG A 37 4.28 19.18 -13.22
N GLN A 38 3.46 19.34 -14.26
CA GLN A 38 2.62 20.51 -14.40
C GLN A 38 1.48 20.51 -13.36
N ARG A 39 0.75 19.40 -13.24
CA ARG A 39 -0.32 19.22 -12.23
C ARG A 39 0.18 19.38 -10.79
N SER A 40 1.39 18.93 -10.49
CA SER A 40 2.05 19.08 -9.19
C SER A 40 2.38 20.52 -8.84
N LYS A 41 2.86 21.30 -9.82
CA LYS A 41 3.10 22.74 -9.64
C LYS A 41 1.81 23.53 -9.45
N GLU A 42 0.73 23.12 -10.13
CA GLU A 42 -0.57 23.79 -10.06
C GLU A 42 -1.29 23.54 -8.73
N ASN A 43 -1.09 22.38 -8.09
CA ASN A 43 -1.82 21.98 -6.88
C ASN A 43 -0.92 21.50 -5.71
N PRO A 44 0.03 22.31 -5.21
CA PRO A 44 1.00 21.86 -4.19
C PRO A 44 0.35 21.42 -2.86
N ASN A 45 -0.82 21.99 -2.52
CA ASN A 45 -1.54 21.67 -1.29
C ASN A 45 -2.26 20.32 -1.31
N GLU A 46 -2.65 19.84 -2.51
CA GLU A 46 -3.14 18.48 -2.69
C GLU A 46 -2.00 17.52 -2.36
N PHE A 47 -0.86 17.62 -3.08
CA PHE A 47 0.31 16.75 -2.88
C PHE A 47 0.88 16.75 -1.46
N GLY A 48 0.84 17.89 -0.77
CA GLY A 48 1.31 18.01 0.61
C GLY A 48 0.43 17.32 1.67
N LYS A 49 -0.87 17.09 1.38
CA LYS A 49 -1.80 16.40 2.31
C LYS A 49 -1.56 14.89 2.32
N TYR A 50 -1.40 14.29 1.15
CA TYR A 50 -1.26 12.83 0.98
C TYR A 50 0.08 12.27 1.51
N ASN A 51 1.12 13.12 1.63
CA ASN A 51 2.44 12.72 2.10
C ASN A 51 2.54 12.59 3.65
N ARG A 52 1.45 12.83 4.39
CA ARG A 52 1.47 12.87 5.87
C ARG A 52 0.88 11.66 6.58
N GLN A 53 0.15 10.79 5.90
CA GLN A 53 -0.42 9.60 6.54
C GLN A 53 0.32 8.35 6.07
N SER A 54 1.21 7.85 6.93
CA SER A 54 1.83 6.54 6.72
C SER A 54 0.76 5.47 6.90
N HIS A 55 0.34 4.87 5.79
CA HIS A 55 -0.63 3.79 5.76
C HIS A 55 0.11 2.47 5.74
N SER A 56 0.56 1.97 6.89
CA SER A 56 1.14 0.63 6.95
C SER A 56 0.10 -0.41 6.52
N VAL A 57 0.54 -1.58 6.02
CA VAL A 57 -0.36 -2.68 5.65
C VAL A 57 -1.31 -3.02 6.80
N THR A 58 -0.78 -3.05 8.02
CA THR A 58 -1.56 -3.31 9.24
C THR A 58 -2.55 -2.19 9.57
N ASP A 59 -2.22 -0.91 9.37
CA ASP A 59 -3.16 0.22 9.53
C ASP A 59 -4.29 0.15 8.50
N LEU A 60 -3.95 -0.11 7.25
CA LEU A 60 -4.93 -0.31 6.19
C LEU A 60 -5.87 -1.48 6.47
N LYS A 61 -5.34 -2.61 6.96
CA LYS A 61 -6.15 -3.75 7.37
C LYS A 61 -7.12 -3.37 8.49
N ALA A 62 -6.67 -2.59 9.48
CA ALA A 62 -7.53 -2.11 10.56
C ALA A 62 -8.63 -1.17 10.07
N LYS A 63 -8.40 -0.45 8.97
CA LYS A 63 -9.38 0.41 8.29
C LYS A 63 -10.29 -0.34 7.30
N GLY A 64 -10.25 -1.67 7.30
CA GLY A 64 -11.10 -2.49 6.45
C GLY A 64 -10.60 -2.62 5.01
N ILE A 65 -9.32 -2.32 4.74
CA ILE A 65 -8.71 -2.55 3.43
C ILE A 65 -8.02 -3.91 3.42
N HIS A 66 -8.46 -4.77 2.51
CA HIS A 66 -7.94 -6.12 2.33
C HIS A 66 -7.00 -6.20 1.13
N PHE A 67 -5.98 -7.03 1.25
CA PHE A 67 -4.97 -7.19 0.21
C PHE A 67 -5.22 -8.46 -0.61
N LYS A 68 -5.03 -8.37 -1.93
CA LYS A 68 -5.16 -9.48 -2.87
C LYS A 68 -3.97 -9.49 -3.84
N PRO A 69 -3.46 -10.66 -4.25
CA PRO A 69 -2.48 -10.72 -5.32
C PRO A 69 -3.11 -10.32 -6.67
N SER A 70 -2.37 -9.55 -7.48
CA SER A 70 -2.69 -9.27 -8.88
C SER A 70 -1.85 -10.16 -9.81
N SER A 71 -1.08 -9.57 -10.71
CA SER A 71 -0.12 -10.24 -11.61
C SER A 71 1.33 -10.00 -11.13
N TYR A 72 2.31 -10.38 -11.94
CA TYR A 72 3.73 -10.06 -11.73
C TYR A 72 4.12 -8.67 -12.27
N CYS A 73 3.24 -8.00 -13.02
CA CYS A 73 3.49 -6.66 -13.56
C CYS A 73 3.41 -5.58 -12.48
N LEU A 74 4.45 -4.76 -12.38
CA LEU A 74 4.59 -3.74 -11.33
C LEU A 74 3.54 -2.62 -11.43
N LYS A 75 3.03 -2.36 -12.65
CA LYS A 75 1.98 -1.35 -12.88
C LYS A 75 0.59 -1.83 -12.49
N ASN A 76 0.39 -3.14 -12.32
CA ASN A 76 -0.92 -3.73 -12.08
C ASN A 76 -1.30 -3.64 -10.60
N ILE A 77 -1.30 -2.42 -10.07
CA ILE A 77 -1.85 -2.08 -8.75
C ILE A 77 -3.23 -1.48 -8.97
N LYS A 78 -4.24 -2.11 -8.36
CA LYS A 78 -5.63 -1.67 -8.47
C LYS A 78 -6.24 -1.55 -7.09
N PHE A 79 -7.03 -0.50 -6.88
CA PHE A 79 -7.81 -0.33 -5.66
C PHE A 79 -9.30 -0.25 -6.00
N GLU A 80 -10.06 -1.13 -5.36
CA GLU A 80 -11.50 -1.20 -5.46
C GLU A 80 -12.12 -0.82 -4.11
N SER A 81 -12.94 0.22 -4.11
CA SER A 81 -13.66 0.70 -2.95
C SER A 81 -15.05 0.07 -2.92
N TYR A 82 -15.39 -0.61 -1.83
CA TYR A 82 -16.75 -1.09 -1.55
C TYR A 82 -17.34 -0.33 -0.34
N THR A 83 -18.65 -0.46 -0.13
CA THR A 83 -19.38 0.29 0.91
C THR A 83 -18.84 0.05 2.32
N PHE A 84 -18.34 -1.15 2.62
CA PHE A 84 -17.90 -1.53 3.97
C PHE A 84 -16.43 -1.94 4.06
N TYR A 85 -15.75 -2.15 2.94
CA TYR A 85 -14.35 -2.56 2.89
C TYR A 85 -13.68 -2.09 1.60
N GLY A 86 -12.36 -2.00 1.60
CA GLY A 86 -11.56 -1.72 0.40
C GLY A 86 -10.78 -2.95 -0.01
N GLN A 87 -10.44 -3.07 -1.28
CA GLN A 87 -9.58 -4.13 -1.77
C GLN A 87 -8.41 -3.54 -2.56
N LEU A 88 -7.19 -3.74 -2.06
CA LEU A 88 -5.95 -3.36 -2.73
C LEU A 88 -5.32 -4.60 -3.37
N GLN A 89 -5.21 -4.57 -4.69
CA GLN A 89 -4.55 -5.60 -5.48
C GLN A 89 -3.10 -5.20 -5.71
N LEU A 90 -2.17 -6.05 -5.29
CA LEU A 90 -0.73 -5.81 -5.37
C LEU A 90 -0.01 -6.87 -6.20
N PRO A 91 1.02 -6.46 -6.97
CA PRO A 91 1.87 -7.39 -7.70
C PRO A 91 2.57 -8.37 -6.78
N VAL A 92 2.67 -9.62 -7.23
CA VAL A 92 3.31 -10.69 -6.49
C VAL A 92 4.83 -10.58 -6.61
N TRP A 93 5.54 -10.62 -5.48
CA TRP A 93 7.00 -10.52 -5.44
C TRP A 93 7.68 -11.60 -4.60
N ILE A 94 8.86 -12.02 -5.05
CA ILE A 94 9.71 -12.97 -4.34
C ILE A 94 10.97 -12.23 -3.87
N PHE A 95 11.12 -12.11 -2.56
CA PHE A 95 12.28 -11.54 -1.90
C PHE A 95 13.30 -12.65 -1.59
N THR A 96 14.52 -12.43 -2.07
CA THR A 96 15.66 -13.33 -1.92
C THR A 96 16.90 -12.50 -1.65
N ALA A 97 18.05 -13.12 -1.31
CA ALA A 97 19.29 -12.37 -1.11
C ALA A 97 19.71 -11.52 -2.34
N ILE A 98 19.27 -11.91 -3.55
CA ILE A 98 19.55 -11.19 -4.79
C ILE A 98 18.53 -10.09 -5.14
N SER A 99 17.37 -10.05 -4.48
CA SER A 99 16.31 -9.09 -4.84
C SER A 99 16.74 -7.65 -4.60
N LYS A 100 17.55 -7.40 -3.55
CA LYS A 100 18.15 -6.08 -3.29
C LYS A 100 18.97 -5.60 -4.48
N LEU A 101 19.89 -6.45 -4.95
CA LEU A 101 20.78 -6.13 -6.07
C LEU A 101 19.98 -5.88 -7.35
N PHE A 102 18.96 -6.71 -7.57
CA PHE A 102 18.05 -6.57 -8.70
C PHE A 102 17.36 -5.19 -8.72
N PHE A 103 16.75 -4.78 -7.60
CA PHE A 103 16.11 -3.47 -7.51
C PHE A 103 17.10 -2.32 -7.66
N ILE A 104 18.29 -2.39 -7.05
CA ILE A 104 19.32 -1.34 -7.20
C ILE A 104 19.75 -1.20 -8.66
N HIS A 105 19.95 -2.30 -9.39
CA HIS A 105 20.30 -2.25 -10.81
C HIS A 105 19.17 -1.68 -11.67
N MET A 106 17.91 -2.05 -11.40
CA MET A 106 16.76 -1.49 -12.09
C MET A 106 16.59 0.01 -11.83
N LEU A 107 16.74 0.44 -10.58
CA LEU A 107 16.66 1.86 -10.23
C LEU A 107 17.81 2.66 -10.87
N ALA A 108 19.02 2.10 -10.91
CA ALA A 108 20.15 2.74 -11.59
C ALA A 108 19.92 2.84 -13.11
N TYR A 109 19.25 1.85 -13.72
CA TYR A 109 18.84 1.89 -15.12
C TYR A 109 17.85 3.01 -15.39
N GLU A 110 16.78 3.11 -14.59
CA GLU A 110 15.78 4.18 -14.72
C GLU A 110 16.39 5.57 -14.45
N ALA A 111 17.36 5.67 -13.54
CA ALA A 111 18.07 6.91 -13.25
C ALA A 111 19.12 7.30 -14.32
N SER A 112 19.45 6.40 -15.26
CA SER A 112 20.53 6.65 -16.23
C SER A 112 20.12 7.64 -17.33
N PRO A 113 20.98 8.62 -17.66
CA PRO A 113 20.73 9.56 -18.76
C PRO A 113 20.80 8.80 -20.09
N GLY A 114 19.63 8.55 -20.70
CA GLY A 114 19.49 7.79 -21.94
C GLY A 114 18.48 6.65 -21.87
N SER A 115 17.96 6.32 -20.69
CA SER A 115 16.80 5.42 -20.58
C SER A 115 15.51 6.18 -20.92
N ASP A 116 14.70 5.63 -21.83
CA ASP A 116 13.35 6.13 -22.14
C ASP A 116 12.32 5.41 -21.27
N THR A 117 12.57 5.40 -19.96
CA THR A 117 11.76 4.68 -18.98
C THR A 117 10.92 5.63 -18.15
N ASP A 118 9.78 5.14 -17.69
CA ASP A 118 8.79 5.90 -16.94
C ASP A 118 8.99 5.81 -15.41
N PHE A 119 10.16 5.41 -14.92
CA PHE A 119 10.41 5.27 -13.48
C PHE A 119 9.42 4.35 -12.75
N SER A 120 8.83 3.37 -13.45
CA SER A 120 7.86 2.42 -12.89
C SER A 120 8.40 1.66 -11.69
N VAL A 121 9.65 1.20 -11.77
CA VAL A 121 10.29 0.45 -10.66
C VAL A 121 10.51 1.39 -9.48
N THR A 122 10.96 2.61 -9.73
CA THR A 122 11.14 3.64 -8.70
C THR A 122 9.84 3.96 -7.97
N CYS A 123 8.74 4.21 -8.71
CA CYS A 123 7.43 4.49 -8.13
C CYS A 123 6.94 3.29 -7.31
N TYR A 124 7.13 2.07 -7.80
CA TYR A 124 6.71 0.85 -7.10
C TYR A 124 7.49 0.64 -5.81
N VAL A 125 8.81 0.82 -5.82
CA VAL A 125 9.63 0.68 -4.61
C VAL A 125 9.23 1.73 -3.57
N ASN A 126 9.03 2.99 -3.96
CA ASN A 126 8.55 4.02 -3.04
C ASN A 126 7.17 3.69 -2.46
N PHE A 127 6.26 3.20 -3.31
CA PHE A 127 4.94 2.73 -2.89
C PHE A 127 5.07 1.60 -1.86
N LEU A 128 5.87 0.57 -2.14
CA LEU A 128 6.09 -0.55 -1.24
C LEU A 128 6.70 -0.12 0.11
N LYS A 129 7.70 0.77 0.08
CA LYS A 129 8.34 1.33 1.29
C LYS A 129 7.36 2.09 2.17
N SER A 130 6.31 2.67 1.60
CA SER A 130 5.28 3.37 2.38
C SER A 130 4.32 2.43 3.10
N PHE A 131 4.06 1.23 2.55
CA PHE A 131 3.17 0.24 3.19
C PHE A 131 3.90 -0.67 4.18
N ILE A 132 5.15 -1.02 3.92
CA ILE A 132 5.92 -1.97 4.73
C ILE A 132 6.79 -1.21 5.73
N VAL A 133 6.25 -1.02 6.93
CA VAL A 133 6.92 -0.27 8.01
C VAL A 133 7.55 -1.22 9.03
N LYS A 134 6.87 -2.33 9.33
CA LYS A 134 7.25 -3.33 10.35
C LYS A 134 7.07 -4.77 9.84
N SER A 135 7.61 -5.75 10.55
CA SER A 135 7.60 -7.15 10.09
C SER A 135 6.19 -7.73 10.03
N GLU A 136 5.25 -7.23 10.84
CA GLU A 136 3.84 -7.62 10.76
C GLU A 136 3.19 -7.22 9.43
N ASP A 137 3.65 -6.13 8.80
CA ASP A 137 3.17 -5.74 7.48
C ASP A 137 3.61 -6.75 6.41
N VAL A 138 4.85 -7.25 6.51
CA VAL A 138 5.36 -8.31 5.63
C VAL A 138 4.62 -9.61 5.87
N LYS A 139 4.39 -9.97 7.13
CA LYS A 139 3.65 -11.17 7.51
C LYS A 139 2.25 -11.17 6.91
N GLU A 140 1.52 -10.06 6.98
CA GLU A 140 0.19 -9.94 6.37
C GLU A 140 0.26 -10.15 4.85
N LEU A 141 1.19 -9.48 4.16
CA LEU A 141 1.35 -9.64 2.72
C LEU A 141 1.76 -11.06 2.32
N ARG A 142 2.53 -11.75 3.17
CA ARG A 142 2.91 -13.15 3.02
C ARG A 142 1.72 -14.08 3.17
N GLU A 143 0.89 -13.89 4.19
CA GLU A 143 -0.36 -14.64 4.38
C GLU A 143 -1.32 -14.47 3.18
N LYS A 144 -1.30 -13.29 2.55
CA LYS A 144 -2.08 -13.00 1.33
C LYS A 144 -1.40 -13.44 0.03
N LYS A 145 -0.26 -14.13 0.09
CA LYS A 145 0.50 -14.63 -1.07
C LYS A 145 0.94 -13.53 -2.05
N ILE A 146 1.14 -12.32 -1.55
CA ILE A 146 1.64 -11.17 -2.30
C ILE A 146 3.16 -11.13 -2.20
N ILE A 147 3.70 -11.41 -1.01
CA ILE A 147 5.14 -11.47 -0.77
C ILE A 147 5.53 -12.91 -0.43
N PHE A 148 6.50 -13.43 -1.17
CA PHE A 148 7.21 -14.64 -0.81
C PHE A 148 8.62 -14.27 -0.38
N SER A 149 9.12 -14.89 0.68
CA SER A 149 10.47 -14.66 1.16
C SER A 149 11.20 -15.99 1.28
N THR A 150 12.43 -16.03 0.78
CA THR A 150 13.40 -17.08 1.08
C THR A 150 14.42 -16.63 2.15
N LEU A 151 14.21 -15.47 2.75
CA LEU A 151 15.04 -14.93 3.83
C LEU A 151 14.60 -15.53 5.18
N ASP A 152 15.52 -15.52 6.15
CA ASP A 152 15.32 -16.24 7.42
C ASP A 152 14.24 -15.62 8.30
N SER A 153 13.90 -14.33 8.11
CA SER A 153 12.86 -13.66 8.89
C SER A 153 12.12 -12.57 8.09
N ASP A 154 10.93 -12.18 8.57
CA ASP A 154 10.16 -11.07 8.02
C ASP A 154 10.85 -9.71 8.26
N GLU A 155 11.61 -9.59 9.35
CA GLU A 155 12.41 -8.40 9.67
C GLU A 155 13.50 -8.14 8.61
N GLN A 156 14.17 -9.19 8.13
CA GLN A 156 15.17 -9.06 7.06
C GLN A 156 14.55 -8.53 5.76
N VAL A 157 13.30 -8.91 5.46
CA VAL A 157 12.58 -8.39 4.28
C VAL A 157 12.34 -6.88 4.44
N VAL A 158 11.91 -6.44 5.62
CA VAL A 158 11.72 -5.02 5.93
C VAL A 158 13.04 -4.25 5.78
N GLU A 159 14.15 -4.80 6.28
CA GLU A 159 15.47 -4.19 6.18
C GLU A 159 15.91 -4.04 4.72
N VAL A 160 15.83 -5.11 3.93
CA VAL A 160 16.14 -5.08 2.50
C VAL A 160 15.34 -4.00 1.77
N ILE A 161 14.02 -3.91 2.02
CA ILE A 161 13.15 -2.91 1.38
C ILE A 161 13.54 -1.49 1.80
N LYS A 162 13.85 -1.28 3.08
CA LYS A 162 14.26 0.04 3.61
C LYS A 162 15.61 0.50 3.05
N GLU A 163 16.58 -0.42 2.92
CA GLU A 163 17.92 -0.16 2.41
C GLU A 163 17.97 0.16 0.91
N ILE A 164 16.95 -0.21 0.13
CA ILE A 164 16.91 0.14 -1.29
C ILE A 164 16.78 1.67 -1.42
N HIS A 165 17.82 2.31 -1.95
CA HIS A 165 17.85 3.74 -2.21
C HIS A 165 17.19 4.06 -3.55
N THR A 166 16.13 4.87 -3.53
CA THR A 166 15.44 5.37 -4.73
C THR A 166 16.05 6.66 -5.28
N PHE A 167 17.36 6.88 -5.02
CA PHE A 167 18.14 8.04 -5.50
C PHE A 167 17.51 9.42 -5.21
N GLY A 168 16.70 9.54 -4.15
CA GLY A 168 16.01 10.77 -3.80
C GLY A 168 14.87 11.15 -4.76
N LEU A 169 14.50 10.25 -5.67
CA LEU A 169 13.36 10.40 -6.56
C LEU A 169 12.09 10.03 -5.79
N ASP A 170 11.51 11.00 -5.07
CA ASP A 170 10.19 10.86 -4.46
C ASP A 170 9.12 11.07 -5.53
N ASN A 171 9.03 10.10 -6.44
CA ASN A 171 8.11 10.12 -7.56
C ASN A 171 7.08 9.01 -7.33
N ASP A 172 5.81 9.41 -7.19
CA ASP A 172 4.70 8.50 -6.93
C ASP A 172 3.58 8.66 -7.97
N TYR A 173 3.93 9.28 -9.09
CA TYR A 173 2.96 9.74 -10.08
C TYR A 173 2.14 8.61 -10.74
N ILE A 174 2.73 7.41 -10.86
CA ILE A 174 2.07 6.23 -11.43
C ILE A 174 0.98 5.69 -10.48
N PHE A 175 1.21 5.75 -9.16
CA PHE A 175 0.33 5.16 -8.16
C PHE A 175 -0.45 6.19 -7.34
N HIS A 176 -0.32 7.47 -7.65
CA HIS A 176 -1.05 8.51 -6.97
C HIS A 176 -2.57 8.36 -7.06
N ASP A 177 -3.12 8.00 -8.21
CA ASP A 177 -4.57 7.81 -8.33
C ASP A 177 -5.04 6.65 -7.43
N VAL A 178 -4.20 5.63 -7.25
CA VAL A 178 -4.44 4.55 -6.28
C VAL A 178 -4.36 5.09 -4.86
N ARG A 179 -3.32 5.86 -4.51
CA ARG A 179 -3.18 6.49 -3.18
C ARG A 179 -4.35 7.40 -2.84
N MET A 180 -4.80 8.21 -3.80
CA MET A 180 -5.96 9.10 -3.66
C MET A 180 -7.22 8.30 -3.34
N LYS A 181 -7.48 7.22 -4.07
CA LYS A 181 -8.63 6.36 -3.78
C LYS A 181 -8.53 5.67 -2.42
N ILE A 182 -7.34 5.26 -1.99
CA ILE A 182 -7.12 4.70 -0.65
C ILE A 182 -7.44 5.75 0.42
N GLU A 183 -6.94 6.98 0.29
CA GLU A 183 -7.18 8.04 1.26
C GLU A 183 -8.65 8.46 1.28
N GLU A 184 -9.27 8.60 0.11
CA GLU A 184 -10.70 8.91 -0.02
C GLU A 184 -11.55 7.82 0.63
N HIS A 185 -11.25 6.56 0.39
CA HIS A 185 -11.94 5.43 1.02
C HIS A 185 -11.76 5.44 2.53
N CYS A 186 -10.53 5.63 3.03
CA CYS A 186 -10.26 5.72 4.47
C CYS A 186 -11.04 6.88 5.11
N CYS A 187 -11.06 8.05 4.47
CA CYS A 187 -11.75 9.23 4.97
C CYS A 187 -13.26 9.09 4.90
N SER A 188 -13.80 8.59 3.80
CA SER A 188 -15.24 8.42 3.57
C SER A 188 -15.80 7.32 4.46
N ASN A 189 -15.16 6.15 4.53
CA ASN A 189 -15.64 5.06 5.36
C ASN A 189 -15.48 5.35 6.84
N ALA A 190 -14.40 6.00 7.28
CA ALA A 190 -14.30 6.42 8.68
C ALA A 190 -15.46 7.36 9.05
N LYS A 191 -15.75 8.36 8.19
CA LYS A 191 -16.88 9.28 8.40
C LYS A 191 -18.22 8.56 8.36
N THR A 192 -18.42 7.65 7.42
CA THR A 192 -19.66 6.89 7.24
C THR A 192 -19.88 5.91 8.38
N TRP A 193 -18.87 5.14 8.80
CA TRP A 193 -18.95 4.28 9.98
C TRP A 193 -19.23 5.08 11.24
N ILE A 194 -18.56 6.23 11.44
CA ILE A 194 -18.86 7.12 12.56
C ILE A 194 -20.29 7.66 12.47
N ALA A 195 -20.75 8.07 11.29
CA ALA A 195 -22.10 8.58 11.08
C ALA A 195 -23.17 7.50 11.27
N GLU A 196 -22.96 6.28 10.78
CA GLU A 196 -23.85 5.13 10.97
C GLU A 196 -23.85 4.65 12.41
N LEU A 197 -22.70 4.61 13.08
CA LEU A 197 -22.61 4.28 14.49
C LEU A 197 -23.32 5.36 15.32
N ILE A 198 -23.12 6.65 15.02
CA ILE A 198 -23.86 7.71 15.68
C ILE A 198 -25.36 7.58 15.38
N HIS A 199 -25.75 7.41 14.13
CA HIS A 199 -27.16 7.36 13.75
C HIS A 199 -27.87 6.11 14.29
N THR A 200 -27.23 4.94 14.27
CA THR A 200 -27.83 3.69 14.74
C THR A 200 -27.90 3.64 16.27
N TYR A 201 -26.88 4.15 16.95
CA TYR A 201 -26.83 4.15 18.41
C TYR A 201 -27.58 5.34 19.04
N PHE A 202 -27.53 6.54 18.45
CA PHE A 202 -28.18 7.74 19.01
C PHE A 202 -29.60 7.99 18.52
N ARG A 203 -30.09 7.30 17.47
CA ARG A 203 -31.50 7.43 17.05
C ARG A 203 -32.45 6.68 17.96
N ASN A 204 -32.01 5.60 18.62
CA ASN A 204 -32.81 4.89 19.61
C ASN A 204 -32.24 5.12 21.00
N GLN A 205 -32.81 6.10 21.72
CA GLN A 205 -32.41 6.44 23.09
C GLN A 205 -32.34 5.21 24.01
N TRP A 206 -33.21 4.22 23.79
CA TRP A 206 -33.24 2.95 24.52
C TRP A 206 -32.05 2.04 24.25
N THR A 207 -31.57 1.96 23.00
CA THR A 207 -30.42 1.11 22.65
C THR A 207 -29.13 1.69 23.21
N PHE A 208 -28.99 3.01 23.22
CA PHE A 208 -27.88 3.69 23.89
C PHE A 208 -27.86 3.40 25.40
N ILE A 209 -29.02 3.51 26.07
CA ILE A 209 -29.14 3.19 27.51
C ILE A 209 -28.81 1.72 27.77
N ALA A 210 -29.30 0.79 26.95
CA ALA A 210 -29.03 -0.64 27.11
C ALA A 210 -27.55 -0.98 26.92
N LEU A 211 -26.89 -0.37 25.94
CA LEU A 211 -25.45 -0.51 25.73
C LEU A 211 -24.67 0.02 26.94
N LEU A 212 -25.01 1.22 27.43
CA LEU A 212 -24.36 1.83 28.58
C LEU A 212 -24.55 0.97 29.83
N ALA A 213 -25.75 0.46 30.06
CA ALA A 213 -26.05 -0.46 31.17
C ALA A 213 -25.24 -1.76 31.08
N GLY A 214 -25.10 -2.33 29.87
CA GLY A 214 -24.28 -3.52 29.63
C GLY A 214 -22.81 -3.28 29.94
N VAL A 215 -22.24 -2.17 29.47
CA VAL A 215 -20.85 -1.79 29.79
C VAL A 215 -20.67 -1.56 31.29
N PHE A 216 -21.63 -0.91 31.95
CA PHE A 216 -21.57 -0.65 33.39
C PHE A 216 -21.60 -1.95 34.21
N LEU A 217 -22.49 -2.89 33.85
CA LEU A 217 -22.53 -4.24 34.42
C LEU A 217 -21.21 -4.98 34.21
N LEU A 218 -20.63 -4.89 33.02
CA LEU A 218 -19.37 -5.53 32.69
C LEU A 218 -18.22 -4.95 33.54
N CYS A 219 -18.15 -3.62 33.68
CA CYS A 219 -17.20 -2.95 34.58
C CYS A 219 -17.38 -3.39 36.05
N LEU A 220 -18.61 -3.47 36.54
CA LEU A 220 -18.90 -3.95 37.89
C LEU A 220 -18.44 -5.40 38.09
N THR A 221 -18.68 -6.27 37.11
CA THR A 221 -18.22 -7.67 37.19
C THR A 221 -16.71 -7.80 37.19
N ILE A 222 -15.99 -6.98 36.39
CA ILE A 222 -14.52 -6.94 36.42
C ILE A 222 -14.03 -6.46 37.79
N LEU A 223 -14.62 -5.39 38.32
CA LEU A 223 -14.24 -4.83 39.61
C LEU A 223 -14.50 -5.82 40.75
N GLN A 224 -15.67 -6.48 40.74
CA GLN A 224 -16.02 -7.54 41.69
C GLN A 224 -15.02 -8.69 41.64
N THR A 225 -14.65 -9.13 40.42
CA THR A 225 -13.68 -10.21 40.23
C THR A 225 -12.28 -9.79 40.72
N TYR A 226 -11.88 -8.55 40.46
CA TYR A 226 -10.60 -8.00 40.91
C TYR A 226 -10.49 -7.94 42.43
N TYR A 227 -11.48 -7.39 43.13
CA TYR A 227 -11.50 -7.35 44.60
C TYR A 227 -11.68 -8.73 45.23
N THR A 228 -12.32 -9.68 44.54
CA THR A 228 -12.42 -11.06 45.00
C THR A 228 -11.09 -11.82 44.86
N MET A 229 -10.31 -11.53 43.81
CA MET A 229 -9.00 -12.14 43.60
C MET A 229 -7.87 -11.47 44.38
N ASN A 230 -8.04 -10.20 44.76
CA ASN A 230 -7.06 -9.44 45.53
C ASN A 230 -7.73 -8.81 46.76
N PRO A 231 -7.96 -9.58 47.84
CA PRO A 231 -8.64 -9.12 49.05
C PRO A 231 -7.86 -8.04 49.82
#